data_AF-A0A7J6PNR8-F1
#
_entry.id   AF-A0A7J6PNR8-F1
#
_cell.length_a   1.000
_cell.length_b   1.000
_cell.length_c   1.000
_cell.angle_alpha   90.00
_cell.angle_beta   90.00
_cell.angle_gamma   90.00
#
_symmetry.space_group_name_H-M   'P 1'
#
loop_
_entity.id
_entity.type
_entity.pdbx_description
1 polymer ?
#
loop_
_entity_poly.entity_id
_entity_poly.type
_entity_poly.pdbx_seq_one_letter_code
_entity_poly.pdbx_strand_id
1 'polypeptide(L)'
;MTHGTLLTLMSVSLLSSHLLVAAQSTNSGKRGWLADHNYYRCLHGAAPVKWSRGLARKARRHAAKLNAKYKKSRSLSEVEHSKSYLKVPPSGENIAFGKGRPPEGCTTTSRKYDQHCAVYAWWDEYNEYFVHLDGWTEHSDYRKVGHFAAVVWKGVDEIGCAQSGSFYVCQYGSSRCRRRAGDCRDPPLPGYNIAACDEEQGMCIEAADFSKRDACAGGADVKGAQTTAYAVVGGEETHNPASGPSTAVTPLEAVASDAVVPYSVILPIVVGAGPSMVCAYLP
;
A
#
# COMPACT_ATOMS: atom_id res chain seq x y z
N MET A 1 16.93 31.10 34.06
CA MET A 1 16.43 29.72 34.14
C MET A 1 15.73 29.39 32.83
N THR A 2 16.34 28.53 32.03
CA THR A 2 16.07 28.30 30.60
C THR A 2 14.88 27.38 30.37
N HIS A 3 13.78 27.93 29.84
CA HIS A 3 12.66 27.17 29.26
C HIS A 3 12.73 27.30 27.74
N GLY A 4 13.51 26.47 27.06
CA GLY A 4 13.72 26.65 25.62
C GLY A 4 14.44 25.50 24.94
N THR A 5 14.03 24.25 25.17
CA THR A 5 14.65 23.10 24.47
C THR A 5 13.77 21.85 24.39
N LEU A 6 12.43 21.98 24.32
CA LEU A 6 11.55 20.80 24.18
C LEU A 6 10.67 20.79 22.92
N LEU A 7 10.55 21.89 22.16
CA LEU A 7 9.68 21.95 20.97
C LEU A 7 10.36 21.59 19.63
N THR A 8 11.68 21.46 19.56
CA THR A 8 12.42 21.19 18.32
C THR A 8 12.69 19.70 18.03
N LEU A 9 12.49 18.81 19.00
CA LEU A 9 12.75 17.37 18.82
C LEU A 9 11.53 16.61 18.23
N MET A 10 10.30 17.06 18.50
CA MET A 10 9.08 16.44 17.94
C MET A 10 8.89 16.73 16.46
N SER A 11 9.32 17.91 15.98
CA SER A 11 9.22 18.31 14.57
C SER A 11 10.21 17.59 13.65
N VAL A 12 11.43 17.31 14.12
CA VAL A 12 12.46 16.61 13.33
C VAL A 12 12.15 15.11 13.14
N SER A 13 11.59 14.44 14.15
CA SER A 13 11.22 13.02 14.05
C SER A 13 10.08 12.78 13.06
N LEU A 14 9.03 13.61 13.08
CA LEU A 14 7.92 13.53 12.12
C LEU A 14 8.41 13.77 10.68
N LEU A 15 9.29 14.74 10.45
CA LEU A 15 9.87 15.02 9.13
C LEU A 15 10.62 13.81 8.55
N SER A 16 11.36 13.08 9.39
CA SER A 16 12.09 11.87 8.97
C SER A 16 11.16 10.75 8.52
N SER A 17 10.04 10.54 9.22
CA SER A 17 9.06 9.50 8.87
C SER A 17 8.35 9.78 7.54
N HIS A 18 7.98 11.04 7.30
CA HIS A 18 7.34 11.45 6.05
C HIS A 18 8.29 11.28 4.86
N LEU A 19 9.60 11.55 5.04
CA LEU A 19 10.61 11.35 4.01
C LEU A 19 10.83 9.87 3.67
N LEU A 20 10.79 8.96 4.65
CA LEU A 20 10.94 7.51 4.41
C LEU A 20 9.72 6.90 3.71
N VAL A 21 8.51 7.31 4.08
CA VAL A 21 7.28 6.90 3.37
C VAL A 21 7.27 7.47 1.94
N ALA A 22 7.70 8.72 1.77
CA ALA A 22 7.86 9.32 0.44
C ALA A 22 8.92 8.60 -0.41
N ALA A 23 10.03 8.14 0.19
CA ALA A 23 11.05 7.38 -0.54
C ALA A 23 10.51 6.01 -1.00
N GLN A 24 9.70 5.33 -0.17
CA GLN A 24 9.08 4.06 -0.55
C GLN A 24 8.09 4.21 -1.70
N SER A 25 7.32 5.29 -1.74
CA SER A 25 6.33 5.58 -2.79
C SER A 25 6.93 6.00 -4.15
N THR A 26 8.26 6.05 -4.25
CA THR A 26 8.98 6.15 -5.53
C THR A 26 9.38 4.79 -6.11
N ASN A 27 9.29 3.71 -5.32
CA ASN A 27 9.69 2.38 -5.77
C ASN A 27 8.67 1.79 -6.72
N SER A 28 9.04 1.47 -7.95
CA SER A 28 8.14 0.80 -8.90
C SER A 28 8.54 -0.65 -9.19
N GLY A 29 7.64 -1.37 -9.87
CA GLY A 29 7.84 -2.76 -10.25
C GLY A 29 8.06 -3.66 -9.04
N LYS A 30 8.93 -4.66 -9.20
CA LYS A 30 9.26 -5.63 -8.14
C LYS A 30 9.61 -4.96 -6.80
N ARG A 31 10.39 -3.88 -6.83
CA ARG A 31 10.86 -3.20 -5.61
C ARG A 31 9.70 -2.57 -4.85
N GLY A 32 8.80 -1.87 -5.55
CA GLY A 32 7.61 -1.29 -4.91
C GLY A 32 6.67 -2.35 -4.36
N TRP A 33 6.38 -3.42 -5.12
CA TRP A 33 5.54 -4.51 -4.62
C TRP A 33 6.07 -5.10 -3.32
N LEU A 34 7.38 -5.35 -3.23
CA LEU A 34 8.00 -5.85 -2.01
C LEU A 34 7.98 -4.81 -0.89
N ALA A 35 8.31 -3.55 -1.18
CA ALA A 35 8.34 -2.48 -0.18
C ALA A 35 6.96 -2.30 0.47
N ASP A 36 5.91 -2.12 -0.33
CA ASP A 36 4.55 -1.90 0.16
C ASP A 36 4.06 -3.08 0.99
N HIS A 37 4.22 -4.30 0.48
CA HIS A 37 3.81 -5.49 1.24
C HIS A 37 4.58 -5.62 2.55
N ASN A 38 5.90 -5.42 2.53
CA ASN A 38 6.72 -5.59 3.72
C ASN A 38 6.49 -4.49 4.76
N TYR A 39 6.15 -3.28 4.32
CA TYR A 39 5.71 -2.21 5.22
C TYR A 39 4.44 -2.63 5.99
N TYR A 40 3.39 -3.05 5.29
CA TYR A 40 2.15 -3.48 5.95
C TYR A 40 2.37 -4.74 6.79
N ARG A 41 3.07 -5.74 6.27
CA ARG A 41 3.39 -6.96 7.05
C ARG A 41 4.10 -6.66 8.36
N CYS A 42 5.03 -5.69 8.36
CA CYS A 42 5.72 -5.26 9.56
C CYS A 42 4.76 -4.68 10.63
N LEU A 43 3.75 -3.90 10.23
CA LEU A 43 2.73 -3.39 11.16
C LEU A 43 1.95 -4.52 11.85
N HIS A 44 1.80 -5.67 11.18
CA HIS A 44 1.02 -6.81 11.65
C HIS A 44 1.88 -7.98 12.17
N GLY A 45 3.16 -7.71 12.49
CA GLY A 45 4.07 -8.73 13.04
C GLY A 45 4.39 -9.89 12.08
N ALA A 46 4.09 -9.74 10.79
CA ALA A 46 4.36 -10.75 9.78
C ALA A 46 5.77 -10.58 9.17
N ALA A 47 6.49 -11.68 9.00
CA ALA A 47 7.83 -11.67 8.42
C ALA A 47 7.83 -11.14 6.98
N PRO A 48 8.88 -10.42 6.51
CA PRO A 48 8.92 -9.87 5.17
C PRO A 48 8.95 -10.97 4.09
N VAL A 49 8.24 -10.73 2.99
CA VAL A 49 8.19 -11.61 1.82
C VAL A 49 9.32 -11.32 0.84
N LYS A 50 9.66 -12.35 0.05
CA LYS A 50 10.63 -12.29 -1.05
C LYS A 50 9.94 -12.41 -2.40
N TRP A 51 10.63 -12.02 -3.47
CA TRP A 51 10.07 -12.12 -4.81
C TRP A 51 10.27 -13.50 -5.43
N SER A 52 9.19 -14.13 -5.89
CA SER A 52 9.21 -15.35 -6.68
C SER A 52 8.92 -15.06 -8.16
N ARG A 53 9.88 -15.40 -9.03
CA ARG A 53 9.71 -15.32 -10.49
C ARG A 53 8.55 -16.20 -10.99
N GLY A 54 8.30 -17.34 -10.33
CA GLY A 54 7.21 -18.25 -10.70
C GLY A 54 5.84 -17.64 -10.45
N LEU A 55 5.65 -17.07 -9.25
CA LEU A 55 4.44 -16.35 -8.87
C LEU A 55 4.21 -15.12 -9.77
N ALA A 56 5.27 -14.35 -10.06
CA ALA A 56 5.17 -13.19 -10.94
C ALA A 56 4.72 -13.56 -12.36
N ARG A 57 5.19 -14.70 -12.90
CA ARG A 57 4.71 -15.20 -14.19
C ARG A 57 3.23 -15.60 -14.14
N LYS A 58 2.74 -16.17 -13.03
CA LYS A 58 1.31 -16.48 -12.83
C LYS A 58 0.48 -15.19 -12.81
N ALA A 59 0.88 -14.22 -11.99
CA ALA A 59 0.23 -12.91 -11.89
C ALA A 59 0.13 -12.23 -13.26
N ARG A 60 1.25 -12.18 -14.00
CA ARG A 60 1.30 -11.56 -15.34
C ARG A 60 0.33 -12.20 -16.32
N ARG A 61 0.27 -13.53 -16.36
CA ARG A 61 -0.67 -14.25 -17.24
C ARG A 61 -2.12 -13.95 -16.88
N HIS A 62 -2.44 -13.90 -15.59
CA HIS A 62 -3.82 -13.62 -15.16
C HIS A 62 -4.21 -12.17 -15.39
N ALA A 63 -3.36 -11.20 -15.03
CA ALA A 63 -3.59 -9.79 -15.32
C ALA A 63 -3.79 -9.54 -16.83
N ALA A 64 -3.00 -10.19 -17.69
CA ALA A 64 -3.19 -10.13 -19.13
C ALA A 64 -4.55 -10.69 -19.58
N LYS A 65 -4.97 -11.84 -19.03
CA LYS A 65 -6.28 -12.45 -19.31
C LYS A 65 -7.43 -11.51 -18.91
N LEU A 66 -7.39 -10.94 -17.69
CA LEU A 66 -8.41 -10.02 -17.19
C LEU A 66 -8.49 -8.75 -18.06
N ASN A 67 -7.34 -8.17 -18.39
CA ASN A 67 -7.30 -6.98 -19.26
C ASN A 67 -7.85 -7.28 -20.66
N ALA A 68 -7.56 -8.45 -21.23
CA ALA A 68 -8.11 -8.86 -22.53
C ALA A 68 -9.63 -9.01 -22.50
N LYS A 69 -10.18 -9.67 -21.46
CA LYS A 69 -11.63 -9.76 -21.23
C LYS A 69 -12.27 -8.36 -21.12
N TYR A 70 -11.72 -7.52 -20.25
CA TYR A 70 -12.22 -6.17 -20.06
C TYR A 70 -12.13 -5.31 -21.34
N LYS A 71 -11.09 -5.46 -22.17
CA LYS A 71 -11.03 -4.76 -23.45
C LYS A 71 -12.15 -5.17 -24.41
N LYS A 72 -12.58 -6.42 -24.35
CA LYS A 72 -13.65 -6.96 -25.20
C LYS A 72 -15.04 -6.54 -24.70
N SER A 73 -15.30 -6.66 -23.40
CA SER A 73 -16.65 -6.43 -22.84
C SER A 73 -16.85 -5.05 -22.22
N ARG A 74 -15.76 -4.35 -21.89
CA ARG A 74 -15.73 -3.12 -21.07
C ARG A 74 -16.42 -3.28 -19.71
N SER A 75 -16.65 -4.52 -19.28
CA SER A 75 -17.32 -4.88 -18.05
C SER A 75 -16.34 -5.51 -17.06
N LEU A 76 -16.56 -5.24 -15.77
CA LEU A 76 -15.85 -5.93 -14.69
C LEU A 76 -16.59 -7.20 -14.21
N SER A 77 -17.76 -7.51 -14.77
CA SER A 77 -18.54 -8.71 -14.42
C SER A 77 -17.81 -10.02 -14.75
N GLU A 78 -16.77 -9.98 -15.59
CA GLU A 78 -15.96 -11.15 -15.96
C GLU A 78 -14.61 -11.22 -15.21
N VAL A 79 -14.40 -10.33 -14.24
CA VAL A 79 -13.27 -10.40 -13.33
C VAL A 79 -13.51 -11.59 -12.41
N GLU A 80 -12.54 -12.50 -12.40
CA GLU A 80 -12.62 -13.74 -11.64
C GLU A 80 -11.23 -14.07 -11.09
N HIS A 81 -11.17 -14.71 -9.94
CA HIS A 81 -9.94 -15.33 -9.47
C HIS A 81 -9.46 -16.38 -10.46
N SER A 82 -8.15 -16.53 -10.58
CA SER A 82 -7.59 -17.68 -11.27
C SER A 82 -7.73 -18.92 -10.38
N LYS A 83 -7.62 -20.11 -10.99
CA LYS A 83 -7.42 -21.37 -10.24
C LYS A 83 -5.98 -21.44 -9.70
N SER A 84 -5.52 -20.41 -8.99
CA SER A 84 -4.12 -20.21 -8.57
C SER A 84 -3.61 -21.37 -7.73
N TYR A 85 -4.44 -21.95 -6.86
CA TYR A 85 -4.10 -23.10 -6.03
C TYR A 85 -3.80 -24.37 -6.83
N LEU A 86 -4.41 -24.53 -8.00
CA LEU A 86 -4.21 -25.70 -8.87
C LEU A 86 -3.04 -25.51 -9.85
N LYS A 87 -2.34 -24.37 -9.78
CA LYS A 87 -1.26 -24.01 -10.71
C LYS A 87 0.05 -23.85 -9.96
N VAL A 88 1.10 -24.51 -10.44
CA VAL A 88 2.44 -24.45 -9.84
C VAL A 88 3.13 -23.10 -10.09
N PRO A 89 3.78 -22.50 -9.07
CA PRO A 89 3.68 -22.85 -7.64
C PRO A 89 2.29 -22.47 -7.10
N PRO A 90 1.63 -23.32 -6.28
CA PRO A 90 0.34 -22.98 -5.67
C PRO A 90 0.41 -21.67 -4.88
N SER A 91 -0.68 -20.90 -4.89
CA SER A 91 -0.69 -19.58 -4.25
C SER A 91 -2.10 -19.06 -3.99
N GLY A 92 -2.24 -18.21 -2.98
CA GLY A 92 -3.34 -17.25 -2.89
C GLY A 92 -3.22 -16.17 -3.96
N GLU A 93 -4.25 -15.35 -4.13
CA GLU A 93 -4.33 -14.34 -5.17
C GLU A 93 -5.13 -13.11 -4.72
N ASN A 94 -4.59 -11.92 -4.97
CA ASN A 94 -5.35 -10.66 -4.91
C ASN A 94 -5.46 -10.07 -6.31
N ILE A 95 -6.60 -9.42 -6.57
CA ILE A 95 -6.87 -8.69 -7.81
C ILE A 95 -7.39 -7.30 -7.44
N ALA A 96 -6.89 -6.27 -8.13
CA ALA A 96 -7.48 -4.94 -8.10
C ALA A 96 -7.70 -4.45 -9.53
N PHE A 97 -8.76 -3.65 -9.69
CA PHE A 97 -8.95 -2.83 -10.87
C PHE A 97 -8.95 -1.35 -10.47
N GLY A 98 -7.96 -0.61 -10.95
CA GLY A 98 -7.75 0.78 -10.56
C GLY A 98 -7.54 1.70 -11.76
N LYS A 99 -8.28 2.81 -11.79
CA LYS A 99 -8.21 3.88 -12.79
C LYS A 99 -8.40 5.24 -12.12
N GLY A 100 -7.87 6.27 -12.76
CA GLY A 100 -8.11 7.65 -12.32
C GLY A 100 -7.23 8.02 -11.14
N ARG A 101 -7.75 8.88 -10.25
CA ARG A 101 -6.99 9.42 -9.13
C ARG A 101 -6.74 8.34 -8.06
N PRO A 102 -5.61 8.40 -7.34
CA PRO A 102 -5.39 7.62 -6.12
C PRO A 102 -6.56 7.79 -5.14
N PRO A 103 -6.95 6.75 -4.39
CA PRO A 103 -7.85 6.91 -3.27
C PRO A 103 -7.17 7.78 -2.19
N GLU A 104 -7.98 8.37 -1.32
CA GLU A 104 -7.48 9.00 -0.10
C GLU A 104 -6.69 7.98 0.74
N GLY A 105 -5.62 8.44 1.40
CA GLY A 105 -4.73 7.58 2.18
C GLY A 105 -3.68 6.80 1.37
N CYS A 106 -3.87 6.59 0.05
CA CYS A 106 -2.80 6.03 -0.78
C CYS A 106 -1.65 7.04 -0.93
N THR A 107 -0.51 6.75 -0.32
CA THR A 107 0.70 7.54 -0.51
C THR A 107 1.42 7.08 -1.78
N THR A 108 1.23 7.83 -2.87
CA THR A 108 1.91 7.61 -4.15
C THR A 108 2.45 8.93 -4.70
N THR A 109 3.57 8.86 -5.43
CA THR A 109 4.08 9.98 -6.24
C THR A 109 3.33 10.15 -7.57
N SER A 110 2.54 9.16 -7.95
CA SER A 110 1.73 9.18 -9.17
C SER A 110 0.43 9.97 -8.97
N ARG A 111 0.10 10.82 -9.94
CA ARG A 111 -1.23 11.48 -10.01
C ARG A 111 -2.36 10.51 -10.38
N LYS A 112 -2.04 9.24 -10.63
CA LYS A 112 -2.97 8.19 -11.04
C LYS A 112 -2.80 6.96 -10.16
N TYR A 113 -3.88 6.18 -10.02
CA TYR A 113 -3.86 4.88 -9.37
C TYR A 113 -2.75 4.00 -9.95
N ASP A 114 -1.89 3.50 -9.08
CA ASP A 114 -0.73 2.68 -9.41
C ASP A 114 -0.64 1.44 -8.50
N GLN A 115 0.52 0.78 -8.51
CA GLN A 115 0.75 -0.41 -7.69
C GLN A 115 0.71 -0.13 -6.19
N HIS A 116 1.18 1.03 -5.72
CA HIS A 116 1.15 1.39 -4.31
C HIS A 116 -0.30 1.48 -3.84
N CYS A 117 -1.16 2.08 -4.66
CA CYS A 117 -2.59 2.16 -4.36
C CYS A 117 -3.31 0.80 -4.43
N ALA A 118 -2.82 -0.14 -5.25
CA ALA A 118 -3.34 -1.52 -5.23
C ALA A 118 -3.05 -2.21 -3.89
N VAL A 119 -1.80 -2.12 -3.40
CA VAL A 119 -1.45 -2.73 -2.11
C VAL A 119 -2.14 -2.01 -0.95
N TYR A 120 -2.18 -0.67 -0.97
CA TYR A 120 -2.92 0.12 0.02
C TYR A 120 -4.39 -0.31 0.06
N ALA A 121 -5.09 -0.34 -1.08
CA ALA A 121 -6.51 -0.68 -1.12
C ALA A 121 -6.79 -2.12 -0.63
N TRP A 122 -5.91 -3.07 -0.92
CA TRP A 122 -6.02 -4.42 -0.36
C TRP A 122 -5.81 -4.43 1.16
N TRP A 123 -4.85 -3.67 1.66
CA TRP A 123 -4.60 -3.58 3.10
C TRP A 123 -5.71 -2.80 3.85
N ASP A 124 -6.30 -1.79 3.21
CA ASP A 124 -7.27 -0.86 3.81
C ASP A 124 -8.62 -1.53 4.16
N GLU A 125 -8.88 -2.76 3.68
CA GLU A 125 -9.94 -3.62 4.24
C GLU A 125 -9.78 -3.78 5.76
N TYR A 126 -8.56 -3.67 6.30
CA TYR A 126 -8.32 -3.60 7.73
C TYR A 126 -9.08 -2.42 8.38
N ASN A 127 -8.98 -1.23 7.82
CA ASN A 127 -9.64 -0.06 8.37
C ASN A 127 -11.16 -0.15 8.17
N GLU A 128 -11.61 -0.60 6.99
CA GLU A 128 -13.02 -0.76 6.66
C GLU A 128 -13.76 -1.68 7.65
N TYR A 129 -13.14 -2.80 8.04
CA TYR A 129 -13.82 -3.82 8.84
C TYR A 129 -13.47 -3.82 10.32
N PHE A 130 -12.30 -3.33 10.74
CA PHE A 130 -11.85 -3.51 12.13
C PHE A 130 -11.76 -2.22 12.94
N VAL A 131 -11.40 -1.10 12.29
CA VAL A 131 -11.30 0.18 13.00
C VAL A 131 -12.68 0.81 13.22
N HIS A 132 -13.64 0.51 12.34
CA HIS A 132 -15.02 1.02 12.45
C HIS A 132 -15.98 0.13 13.24
N LEU A 133 -15.57 -1.08 13.63
CA LEU A 133 -16.39 -2.03 14.39
C LEU A 133 -15.78 -2.25 15.79
N ASP A 134 -15.86 -1.26 16.69
CA ASP A 134 -15.51 -1.35 18.13
C ASP A 134 -14.18 -2.08 18.51
N GLY A 135 -13.27 -2.29 17.56
CA GLY A 135 -11.98 -2.93 17.75
C GLY A 135 -11.83 -4.30 17.06
N TRP A 136 -10.56 -4.74 16.98
CA TRP A 136 -10.18 -6.08 16.51
C TRP A 136 -10.85 -7.15 17.38
N THR A 137 -11.67 -8.00 16.76
CA THR A 137 -12.15 -9.23 17.41
C THR A 137 -11.38 -10.41 16.83
N GLU A 138 -10.87 -11.29 17.70
CA GLU A 138 -10.08 -12.47 17.34
C GLU A 138 -10.84 -13.43 16.39
N HIS A 139 -12.16 -13.26 16.27
CA HIS A 139 -13.07 -14.04 15.42
C HIS A 139 -13.66 -13.27 14.24
N SER A 140 -13.03 -12.18 13.81
CA SER A 140 -13.42 -11.51 12.57
C SER A 140 -13.47 -12.51 11.40
N ASP A 141 -14.56 -12.46 10.65
CA ASP A 141 -14.76 -13.32 9.48
C ASP A 141 -13.77 -12.89 8.40
N TYR A 142 -12.58 -13.48 8.40
CA TYR A 142 -11.51 -13.22 7.44
C TYR A 142 -11.95 -13.45 5.98
N ARG A 143 -13.09 -14.13 5.74
CA ARG A 143 -13.70 -14.28 4.42
C ARG A 143 -14.22 -12.96 3.87
N LYS A 144 -14.46 -11.97 4.74
CA LYS A 144 -14.87 -10.60 4.40
C LYS A 144 -13.70 -9.64 4.17
N VAL A 145 -12.48 -10.02 4.57
CA VAL A 145 -11.25 -9.21 4.45
C VAL A 145 -10.14 -9.98 3.73
N GLY A 146 -10.51 -10.71 2.68
CA GLY A 146 -9.65 -11.66 1.99
C GLY A 146 -8.41 -11.02 1.36
N HIS A 147 -8.50 -9.78 0.89
CA HIS A 147 -7.34 -9.10 0.30
C HIS A 147 -6.36 -8.68 1.39
N PHE A 148 -6.85 -8.09 2.48
CA PHE A 148 -6.03 -7.72 3.64
C PHE A 148 -5.33 -8.95 4.20
N ALA A 149 -6.10 -10.02 4.45
CA ALA A 149 -5.57 -11.27 4.99
C ALA A 149 -4.43 -11.81 4.13
N ALA A 150 -4.56 -11.78 2.80
CA ALA A 150 -3.50 -12.23 1.89
C ALA A 150 -2.21 -11.38 1.98
N VAL A 151 -2.33 -10.05 2.16
CA VAL A 151 -1.16 -9.15 2.30
C VAL A 151 -0.38 -9.49 3.56
N VAL A 152 -1.07 -9.67 4.70
CA VAL A 152 -0.42 -9.82 6.01
C VAL A 152 -0.27 -11.27 6.49
N TRP A 153 -0.66 -12.25 5.67
CA TRP A 153 -0.63 -13.67 6.04
C TRP A 153 0.76 -14.15 6.48
N LYS A 154 0.93 -14.59 7.72
CA LYS A 154 2.23 -15.02 8.28
C LYS A 154 2.82 -16.24 7.57
N GLY A 155 1.98 -17.12 7.04
CA GLY A 155 2.41 -18.30 6.28
C GLY A 155 3.00 -18.01 4.89
N VAL A 156 2.82 -16.78 4.39
CA VAL A 156 3.36 -16.36 3.08
C VAL A 156 4.76 -15.79 3.28
N ASP A 157 5.74 -16.30 2.54
CA ASP A 157 7.13 -15.80 2.50
C ASP A 157 7.59 -15.41 1.09
N GLU A 158 6.75 -15.64 0.07
CA GLU A 158 7.03 -15.32 -1.32
C GLU A 158 5.82 -14.68 -2.01
N ILE A 159 6.06 -13.58 -2.72
CA ILE A 159 5.06 -12.95 -3.59
C ILE A 159 5.56 -12.84 -5.02
N GLY A 160 4.61 -12.74 -5.95
CA GLY A 160 4.89 -12.29 -7.30
C GLY A 160 3.69 -11.59 -7.89
N CYS A 161 3.92 -10.38 -8.39
CA CYS A 161 2.87 -9.48 -8.83
C CYS A 161 3.06 -9.05 -10.29
N ALA A 162 2.00 -8.54 -10.89
CA ALA A 162 2.05 -7.94 -12.22
C ALA A 162 0.88 -6.98 -12.43
N GLN A 163 1.09 -6.05 -13.35
CA GLN A 163 0.06 -5.15 -13.86
C GLN A 163 -0.16 -5.41 -15.35
N SER A 164 -1.42 -5.30 -15.80
CA SER A 164 -1.77 -5.24 -17.22
C SER A 164 -2.95 -4.30 -17.42
N GLY A 165 -2.70 -3.18 -18.10
CA GLY A 165 -3.69 -2.09 -18.15
C GLY A 165 -4.01 -1.59 -16.73
N SER A 166 -5.29 -1.64 -16.37
CA SER A 166 -5.79 -1.24 -15.05
C SER A 166 -5.95 -2.37 -14.06
N PHE A 167 -5.52 -3.59 -14.42
CA PHE A 167 -5.52 -4.73 -13.52
C PHE A 167 -4.18 -4.88 -12.82
N TYR A 168 -4.24 -5.05 -11.51
CA TYR A 168 -3.13 -5.35 -10.63
C TYR A 168 -3.39 -6.70 -9.99
N VAL A 169 -2.44 -7.62 -10.07
CA VAL A 169 -2.59 -8.99 -9.56
C VAL A 169 -1.35 -9.35 -8.76
N CYS A 170 -1.53 -9.85 -7.55
CA CYS A 170 -0.48 -10.47 -6.75
C CYS A 170 -0.82 -11.93 -6.44
N GLN A 171 0.22 -12.76 -6.40
CA GLN A 171 0.13 -14.16 -6.03
C GLN A 171 0.97 -14.38 -4.77
N TYR A 172 0.42 -15.07 -3.79
CA TYR A 172 0.98 -15.24 -2.44
C TYR A 172 1.30 -16.71 -2.19
N GLY A 173 2.57 -17.05 -2.00
CA GLY A 173 3.02 -18.43 -1.83
C GLY A 173 3.98 -18.61 -0.67
N SER A 174 4.39 -19.85 -0.48
CA SER A 174 5.37 -20.24 0.52
C SER A 174 6.52 -21.01 -0.13
N SER A 175 7.75 -20.72 0.28
CA SER A 175 8.94 -21.46 -0.14
C SER A 175 8.89 -22.93 0.28
N ARG A 176 8.10 -23.24 1.31
CA ARG A 176 7.80 -24.60 1.80
C ARG A 176 6.82 -25.35 0.90
N CYS A 177 6.02 -24.65 0.08
CA CYS A 177 5.06 -25.25 -0.85
C CYS A 177 5.19 -24.69 -2.27
N ARG A 178 6.10 -25.29 -3.06
CA ARG A 178 6.33 -24.87 -4.46
C ARG A 178 5.91 -25.87 -5.52
N ARG A 179 5.69 -27.15 -5.17
CA ARG A 179 5.56 -28.23 -6.16
C ARG A 179 4.11 -28.64 -6.42
N ARG A 180 3.29 -28.81 -5.38
CA ARG A 180 1.90 -29.24 -5.49
C ARG A 180 1.05 -28.65 -4.37
N ALA A 181 -0.24 -28.44 -4.63
CA ALA A 181 -1.15 -27.78 -3.69
C ALA A 181 -1.25 -28.49 -2.33
N GLY A 182 -1.14 -29.82 -2.32
CA GLY A 182 -1.16 -30.63 -1.10
C GLY A 182 -0.01 -30.32 -0.14
N ASP A 183 1.11 -29.76 -0.61
CA ASP A 183 2.24 -29.37 0.26
C ASP A 183 1.94 -28.08 1.05
N CYS A 184 0.86 -27.36 0.74
CA CYS A 184 0.54 -26.05 1.31
C CYS A 184 -0.34 -26.15 2.56
N ARG A 185 -0.30 -27.30 3.26
CA ARG A 185 -1.04 -27.49 4.51
C ARG A 185 -0.33 -26.89 5.71
N ASP A 186 1.00 -26.79 5.64
CA ASP A 186 1.86 -26.20 6.64
C ASP A 186 3.02 -25.43 5.94
N PRO A 187 3.00 -24.08 5.92
CA PRO A 187 1.93 -23.24 6.44
C PRO A 187 0.73 -23.19 5.49
N PRO A 188 -0.49 -22.91 6.00
CA PRO A 188 -1.63 -22.61 5.17
C PRO A 188 -1.39 -21.36 4.32
N LEU A 189 -1.99 -21.35 3.13
CA LEU A 189 -2.02 -20.19 2.24
C LEU A 189 -3.36 -19.46 2.33
N PRO A 190 -3.37 -18.12 2.20
CA PRO A 190 -4.59 -17.33 2.24
C PRO A 190 -5.52 -17.76 1.10
N GLY A 191 -6.81 -17.87 1.41
CA GLY A 191 -7.86 -18.29 0.46
C GLY A 191 -7.79 -19.76 -0.02
N TYR A 192 -6.83 -20.57 0.46
CA TYR A 192 -6.72 -22.00 0.12
C TYR A 192 -7.24 -22.90 1.25
N ASN A 193 -6.58 -22.85 2.39
CA ASN A 193 -6.79 -23.72 3.54
C ASN A 193 -6.78 -22.88 4.80
N ILE A 194 -7.52 -21.78 4.72
CA ILE A 194 -7.61 -20.76 5.76
C ILE A 194 -8.13 -21.30 7.10
N ALA A 195 -8.93 -22.37 7.08
CA ALA A 195 -9.38 -23.08 8.28
C ALA A 195 -8.27 -23.85 9.01
N ALA A 196 -7.11 -24.06 8.38
CA ALA A 196 -5.92 -24.59 9.06
C ALA A 196 -5.11 -23.47 9.73
N CYS A 197 -5.61 -22.23 9.73
CA CYS A 197 -5.11 -21.18 10.57
C CYS A 197 -5.60 -21.41 11.99
N ASP A 198 -4.75 -22.02 12.82
CA ASP A 198 -5.04 -22.34 14.21
C ASP A 198 -4.49 -21.26 15.15
N GLU A 199 -5.24 -20.93 16.19
CA GLU A 199 -4.84 -20.01 17.26
C GLU A 199 -3.62 -20.56 18.03
N GLU A 200 -3.50 -21.88 18.18
CA GLU A 200 -2.36 -22.52 18.86
C GLU A 200 -1.01 -22.36 18.13
N GLN A 201 -1.03 -22.17 16.81
CA GLN A 201 0.18 -21.98 15.98
C GLN A 201 0.57 -20.49 15.81
N GLY A 202 -0.15 -19.61 16.50
CA GLY A 202 -0.09 -18.17 16.30
C GLY A 202 -0.96 -17.76 15.12
N MET A 203 -1.97 -16.91 15.37
CA MET A 203 -2.89 -16.43 14.35
C MET A 203 -2.15 -16.00 13.08
N CYS A 204 -2.66 -16.39 11.91
CA CYS A 204 -2.03 -16.11 10.61
C CYS A 204 -2.09 -14.63 10.22
N ILE A 205 -2.88 -13.85 10.95
CA ILE A 205 -3.02 -12.40 10.86
C ILE A 205 -3.13 -11.84 12.29
N GLU A 206 -2.68 -10.62 12.52
CA GLU A 206 -2.81 -9.92 13.81
C GLU A 206 -3.33 -8.50 13.58
N ALA A 207 -3.72 -7.81 14.65
CA ALA A 207 -4.03 -6.38 14.61
C ALA A 207 -2.79 -5.55 14.21
N ALA A 208 -3.03 -4.40 13.60
CA ALA A 208 -1.95 -3.46 13.27
C ALA A 208 -1.40 -2.78 14.53
N ASP A 209 -0.08 -2.79 14.69
CA ASP A 209 0.62 -1.97 15.66
C ASP A 209 1.13 -0.69 14.97
N PHE A 210 0.30 0.35 15.02
CA PHE A 210 0.61 1.63 14.38
C PHE A 210 1.75 2.41 15.06
N SER A 211 2.20 2.01 16.25
CA SER A 211 3.40 2.60 16.84
C SER A 211 4.67 2.24 16.04
N LYS A 212 4.63 1.18 15.22
CA LYS A 212 5.74 0.71 14.39
C LYS A 212 5.87 1.41 13.03
N ARG A 213 4.99 2.37 12.68
CA ARG A 213 4.97 3.00 11.34
C ARG A 213 6.34 3.49 10.88
N ASP A 214 7.08 4.15 11.76
CA ASP A 214 8.41 4.70 11.44
C ASP A 214 9.46 3.60 11.24
N ALA A 215 9.47 2.61 12.13
CA ALA A 215 10.39 1.47 12.05
C ALA A 215 10.14 0.62 10.80
N CYS A 216 8.87 0.40 10.47
CA CYS A 216 8.47 -0.34 9.28
C CYS A 216 8.80 0.39 7.99
N ALA A 217 8.75 1.74 7.99
CA ALA A 217 9.12 2.53 6.82
C ALA A 217 10.63 2.51 6.52
N GLY A 218 11.48 2.40 7.54
CA GLY A 218 12.94 2.31 7.40
C GLY A 218 13.47 0.89 7.11
N GLY A 219 12.66 -0.15 7.31
CA GLY A 219 13.06 -1.56 7.27
C GLY A 219 13.04 -2.23 5.88
N ALA A 220 12.64 -1.51 4.82
CA ALA A 220 12.64 -2.03 3.44
C ALA A 220 14.08 -2.14 2.88
N ASP A 221 14.85 -3.07 3.44
CA ASP A 221 16.20 -3.54 3.08
C ASP A 221 16.91 -2.73 1.96
N VAL A 222 17.48 -1.60 2.37
CA VAL A 222 18.39 -0.75 1.60
C VAL A 222 19.82 -1.33 1.67
N LYS A 223 20.00 -2.66 1.68
CA LYS A 223 21.30 -3.28 1.44
C LYS A 223 21.61 -3.26 -0.07
N GLY A 224 21.78 -2.05 -0.60
CA GLY A 224 22.19 -1.85 -2.00
C GLY A 224 22.12 -0.42 -2.54
N ALA A 225 21.52 0.55 -1.85
CA ALA A 225 21.60 1.95 -2.26
C ALA A 225 22.63 2.67 -1.39
N GLN A 226 23.86 2.79 -1.90
CA GLN A 226 24.79 3.78 -1.37
C GLN A 226 24.14 5.15 -1.52
N THR A 227 23.84 5.80 -0.42
CA THR A 227 23.39 7.20 -0.39
C THR A 227 24.58 8.09 -0.72
N THR A 228 24.75 8.44 -2.00
CA THR A 228 25.52 9.63 -2.36
C THR A 228 24.62 10.84 -2.11
N ALA A 229 24.78 11.48 -0.95
CA ALA A 229 24.24 12.81 -0.72
C ALA A 229 24.98 13.79 -1.63
N TYR A 230 24.27 14.40 -2.59
CA TYR A 230 24.81 15.54 -3.31
C TYR A 230 24.71 16.76 -2.40
N ALA A 231 25.86 17.26 -1.95
CA ALA A 231 25.96 18.58 -1.35
C ALA A 231 25.70 19.63 -2.44
N VAL A 232 24.65 20.42 -2.29
CA VAL A 232 24.43 21.61 -3.10
C VAL A 232 25.37 22.69 -2.57
N VAL A 233 26.49 22.89 -3.27
CA VAL A 233 27.38 24.03 -3.05
C VAL A 233 26.68 25.27 -3.61
N GLY A 234 26.38 26.23 -2.74
CA GLY A 234 25.86 27.53 -3.14
C GLY A 234 26.90 28.31 -3.95
N GLY A 235 26.53 28.71 -5.16
CA GLY A 235 27.24 29.71 -5.96
C GLY A 235 26.38 30.95 -6.09
N GLU A 236 26.82 32.05 -5.49
CA GLU A 236 26.30 33.41 -5.70
C GLU A 236 26.63 33.88 -7.13
N GLU A 237 25.61 34.33 -7.86
CA GLU A 237 25.76 35.07 -9.12
C GLU A 237 25.89 36.58 -8.86
N THR A 238 26.80 37.21 -9.59
CA THR A 238 27.13 38.64 -9.55
C THR A 238 26.25 39.47 -10.52
N HIS A 239 25.81 40.65 -10.06
CA HIS A 239 25.44 41.93 -10.74
C HIS A 239 25.97 42.12 -12.20
N ASN A 240 25.38 42.81 -13.21
CA ASN A 240 24.34 43.86 -13.39
C ASN A 240 24.15 44.08 -14.97
N PRO A 241 23.56 45.17 -15.54
CA PRO A 241 22.14 45.60 -15.73
C PRO A 241 21.67 45.87 -17.20
N ALA A 242 20.40 46.36 -17.33
CA ALA A 242 19.71 47.09 -18.42
C ALA A 242 18.93 46.24 -19.47
N SER A 243 17.67 46.51 -19.88
CA SER A 243 16.81 47.71 -19.96
C SER A 243 15.29 47.32 -20.03
N GLY A 244 14.37 48.15 -19.48
CA GLY A 244 12.91 47.89 -19.31
C GLY A 244 11.99 48.11 -20.55
N PRO A 245 10.68 48.48 -20.43
CA PRO A 245 9.85 48.68 -19.21
C PRO A 245 8.38 48.11 -19.23
N SER A 246 7.73 48.22 -18.06
CA SER A 246 6.26 48.40 -17.81
C SER A 246 5.36 47.13 -17.93
N THR A 247 4.50 46.76 -16.98
CA THR A 247 3.55 47.52 -16.14
C THR A 247 3.29 46.87 -14.76
N ALA A 248 2.80 47.68 -13.82
CA ALA A 248 2.63 47.42 -12.39
C ALA A 248 1.33 46.71 -11.98
N VAL A 249 1.34 46.02 -10.83
CA VAL A 249 0.26 46.07 -9.81
C VAL A 249 0.85 45.85 -8.40
N THR A 250 0.41 46.67 -7.45
CA THR A 250 0.82 46.80 -6.03
C THR A 250 0.26 45.70 -5.09
N PRO A 251 0.77 45.59 -3.84
CA PRO A 251 0.62 44.40 -2.98
C PRO A 251 -0.55 44.51 -2.00
N LEU A 252 -0.98 43.38 -1.41
CA LEU A 252 -1.80 43.38 -0.20
C LEU A 252 -1.17 42.51 0.90
N GLU A 253 -1.24 43.07 2.10
CA GLU A 253 -0.51 42.77 3.31
C GLU A 253 -0.94 41.47 4.01
N ALA A 254 -0.02 40.96 4.82
CA ALA A 254 -0.26 39.94 5.82
C ALA A 254 -1.09 40.51 6.98
N VAL A 255 -2.13 39.77 7.39
CA VAL A 255 -2.75 39.92 8.71
C VAL A 255 -2.81 38.55 9.35
N ALA A 256 -2.09 38.41 10.47
CA ALA A 256 -2.26 37.32 11.41
C ALA A 256 -3.44 37.64 12.34
N SER A 257 -4.31 36.66 12.60
CA SER A 257 -5.12 36.66 13.81
C SER A 257 -5.45 35.24 14.25
N ASP A 258 -5.07 34.96 15.49
CA ASP A 258 -5.52 33.82 16.28
C ASP A 258 -7.03 33.90 16.52
N ALA A 259 -7.75 32.80 16.30
CA ALA A 259 -9.04 32.55 16.93
C ALA A 259 -9.29 31.05 17.05
N VAL A 260 -9.50 30.61 18.29
CA VAL A 260 -9.94 29.27 18.70
C VAL A 260 -11.47 29.27 18.79
N VAL A 261 -12.05 28.05 18.71
CA VAL A 261 -13.43 27.54 18.99
C VAL A 261 -14.56 27.75 17.95
N PRO A 262 -15.59 26.86 17.88
CA PRO A 262 -15.73 25.49 18.37
C PRO A 262 -16.31 24.48 17.33
N TYR A 263 -16.30 23.19 17.69
CA TYR A 263 -16.99 22.11 17.00
C TYR A 263 -18.48 22.41 16.78
N SER A 264 -18.96 22.22 15.55
CA SER A 264 -20.38 22.02 15.26
C SER A 264 -20.51 21.09 14.06
N VAL A 265 -21.26 20.01 14.29
CA VAL A 265 -21.59 18.92 13.39
C VAL A 265 -22.34 19.47 12.17
N ILE A 266 -21.77 19.34 10.99
CA ILE A 266 -22.50 19.43 9.72
C ILE A 266 -22.16 18.16 8.93
N LEU A 267 -23.12 17.23 8.90
CA LEU A 267 -23.17 16.14 7.93
C LEU A 267 -23.33 16.74 6.52
N PRO A 268 -22.45 16.46 5.55
CA PRO A 268 -22.82 16.55 4.15
C PRO A 268 -23.39 15.20 3.72
N ILE A 269 -24.67 15.22 3.37
CA ILE A 269 -25.27 14.26 2.45
C ILE A 269 -24.45 14.34 1.16
N VAL A 270 -23.72 13.27 0.81
CA VAL A 270 -23.09 13.13 -0.51
C VAL A 270 -23.84 12.07 -1.29
N VAL A 271 -24.80 12.53 -2.08
CA VAL A 271 -25.26 11.83 -3.28
C VAL A 271 -24.34 12.29 -4.41
N GLY A 272 -23.56 11.36 -4.99
CA GLY A 272 -22.93 11.59 -6.30
C GLY A 272 -21.48 11.12 -6.44
N ALA A 273 -21.30 9.96 -7.09
CA ALA A 273 -20.17 9.57 -7.91
C ALA A 273 -18.73 9.75 -7.34
N GLY A 274 -18.30 8.79 -6.52
CA GLY A 274 -16.87 8.56 -6.21
C GLY A 274 -16.14 7.80 -7.34
N PRO A 275 -14.79 7.94 -7.46
CA PRO A 275 -14.02 7.28 -8.51
C PRO A 275 -14.20 5.76 -8.41
N SER A 276 -14.59 5.13 -9.51
CA SER A 276 -14.97 3.72 -9.58
C SER A 276 -13.81 2.78 -9.22
N MET A 277 -13.58 2.58 -7.93
CA MET A 277 -12.86 1.44 -7.41
C MET A 277 -13.87 0.31 -7.24
N VAL A 278 -13.65 -0.78 -7.95
CA VAL A 278 -14.35 -2.04 -7.68
C VAL A 278 -13.29 -2.99 -7.17
N CYS A 279 -13.17 -3.08 -5.85
CA CYS A 279 -12.65 -4.29 -5.22
C CYS A 279 -13.71 -5.35 -5.51
N ALA A 280 -13.44 -6.22 -6.48
CA ALA A 280 -14.38 -7.28 -6.82
C ALA A 280 -14.38 -8.27 -5.64
N TYR A 281 -15.28 -8.05 -4.68
CA TYR A 281 -15.66 -9.07 -3.72
C TYR A 281 -16.28 -10.21 -4.52
N LEU A 282 -15.51 -11.27 -4.70
CA LEU A 282 -15.94 -12.48 -5.39
C LEU A 282 -15.92 -13.63 -4.38
N PRO A 283 -16.99 -14.44 -4.32
CA PRO A 283 -17.07 -15.60 -3.44
C PRO A 283 -16.02 -16.68 -3.77
#